data_AF-A0A6C0JUS8-F1
#
_entry.id   AF-A0A6C0JUS8-F1
#
_cell.length_a   1.000
_cell.length_b   1.000
_cell.length_c   1.000
_cell.angle_alpha   90.00
_cell.angle_beta   90.00
_cell.angle_gamma   90.00
#
_symmetry.space_group_name_H-M   'P 1'
#
loop_
_entity.id
_entity.type
_entity.pdbx_description
1 polymer ?
#
loop_
_entity_poly.entity_id
_entity_poly.type
_entity_poly.pdbx_seq_one_letter_code
_entity_poly.pdbx_strand_id
1 'polypeptide(L)'
;MDPLELVELEKGIKMAAETDNLTVTKLLFPLCCDNSIIIDEAFLRACTRNSIRVVEYFINQGVIPSQRHFEDACCYSHNIELVKLLINHPAIDPSYTRIFVQSKIRNYAVRSAYLGGNIEILVFLLADPRVQKESLQDIELQGHQQWAHITPIMKEAIDNQKFGLDGDVYHQGLDVIENIQN
;
A
#
# COMPACT_ATOMS: atom_id res chain seq x y z
N MET A 1 16.42 -14.79 26.44
CA MET A 1 16.66 -15.21 25.05
C MET A 1 18.09 -14.87 24.74
N ASP A 2 18.89 -15.86 24.33
CA ASP A 2 20.24 -15.58 23.88
C ASP A 2 20.21 -14.88 22.50
N PRO A 3 21.33 -14.28 22.03
CA PRO A 3 21.35 -13.57 20.76
C PRO A 3 20.98 -14.42 19.55
N LEU A 4 21.27 -15.72 19.57
CA LEU A 4 20.95 -16.63 18.47
C LEU A 4 19.45 -16.95 18.44
N GLU A 5 18.86 -17.23 19.60
CA GLU A 5 17.41 -17.44 19.73
C GLU A 5 16.62 -16.21 19.26
N LEU A 6 17.10 -15.01 19.57
CA LEU A 6 16.45 -13.76 19.12
C LEU A 6 16.49 -13.61 17.60
N VAL A 7 17.63 -13.93 16.98
CA VAL A 7 17.80 -13.89 15.52
C VAL A 7 16.87 -14.89 14.82
N GLU A 8 16.74 -16.10 15.36
CA GLU A 8 15.86 -17.11 14.78
C GLU A 8 14.37 -16.76 14.97
N LEU A 9 14.00 -16.20 16.13
CA LEU A 9 12.65 -15.69 16.36
C LEU A 9 12.29 -14.58 15.37
N GLU A 10 13.20 -13.62 15.19
CA GLU A 10 13.05 -12.50 14.26
C GLU A 10 12.84 -13.00 12.82
N LYS A 11 13.70 -13.90 12.34
CA LYS A 11 13.55 -14.49 11.00
C LYS A 11 12.22 -15.25 10.88
N GLY A 12 11.85 -16.01 11.91
CA GLY A 12 10.65 -16.83 11.93
C GLY A 12 9.38 -16.01 11.78
N ILE A 13 9.20 -14.96 12.60
CA ILE A 13 7.99 -14.11 12.54
C ILE A 13 7.92 -13.36 11.21
N LYS A 14 9.06 -12.85 10.72
CA LYS A 14 9.13 -12.13 9.44
C LYS A 14 8.77 -13.03 8.26
N MET A 15 9.27 -14.27 8.24
CA MET A 15 8.95 -15.25 7.19
C MET A 15 7.48 -15.70 7.26
N ALA A 16 6.97 -15.95 8.47
CA ALA A 16 5.57 -16.32 8.66
C ALA A 16 4.63 -15.20 8.19
N ALA A 17 4.97 -13.95 8.48
CA ALA A 17 4.23 -12.79 8.03
C ALA A 17 4.31 -12.58 6.51
N GLU A 18 5.46 -12.85 5.90
CA GLU A 18 5.67 -12.75 4.45
C GLU A 18 4.86 -13.79 3.65
N THR A 19 4.61 -14.96 4.25
CA THR A 19 4.01 -16.13 3.58
C THR A 19 2.54 -16.36 3.95
N ASP A 20 1.90 -15.36 4.57
CA ASP A 20 0.54 -15.43 5.14
C ASP A 20 0.32 -16.63 6.09
N ASN A 21 1.38 -17.09 6.75
CA ASN A 21 1.32 -18.18 7.70
C ASN A 21 0.81 -17.67 9.06
N LEU A 22 -0.51 -17.47 9.13
CA LEU A 22 -1.17 -16.96 10.34
C LEU A 22 -0.94 -17.87 11.56
N THR A 23 -0.86 -19.18 11.38
CA THR A 23 -0.65 -20.13 12.49
C THR A 23 0.70 -19.90 13.16
N VAL A 24 1.78 -19.86 12.38
CA VAL A 24 3.12 -19.58 12.93
C VAL A 24 3.20 -18.14 13.45
N THR A 25 2.57 -17.19 12.76
CA THR A 25 2.50 -15.80 13.23
C THR A 25 1.89 -15.69 14.62
N LYS A 26 0.75 -16.35 14.87
CA LYS A 26 0.09 -16.38 16.18
C LYS A 26 0.94 -17.04 17.26
N LEU A 27 1.75 -18.03 16.90
CA LEU A 27 2.66 -18.70 17.84
C LEU A 27 3.85 -17.81 18.22
N LEU A 28 4.43 -17.09 17.24
CA LEU A 28 5.66 -16.32 17.43
C LEU A 28 5.40 -14.88 17.92
N PHE A 29 4.25 -14.28 17.59
CA PHE A 29 3.93 -12.89 17.94
C PHE A 29 4.03 -12.62 19.45
N PRO A 30 3.45 -13.43 20.36
CA PRO A 30 3.54 -13.18 21.80
C PRO A 30 4.98 -13.22 22.33
N LEU A 31 5.93 -13.82 21.61
CA LEU A 31 7.32 -13.94 22.02
C LEU A 31 8.16 -12.70 21.63
N CYS A 32 7.66 -11.87 20.72
CA CYS A 32 8.39 -10.70 20.20
C CYS A 32 7.54 -9.42 20.11
N CYS A 33 6.30 -9.40 20.62
CA CYS A 33 5.39 -8.27 20.47
C CYS A 33 5.90 -6.97 21.10
N ASP A 34 6.78 -7.06 22.10
CA ASP A 34 7.40 -5.89 22.75
C ASP A 34 8.54 -5.27 21.91
N ASN A 35 9.01 -5.96 20.87
CA ASN A 35 10.03 -5.46 19.97
C ASN A 35 9.38 -4.82 18.74
N SER A 36 9.14 -3.51 18.82
CA SER A 36 8.49 -2.75 17.76
C SER A 36 9.21 -2.82 16.41
N ILE A 37 10.54 -2.97 16.40
CA ILE A 37 11.33 -3.07 15.15
C ILE A 37 11.03 -4.39 14.44
N ILE A 38 11.01 -5.50 15.19
CA ILE A 38 10.69 -6.82 14.63
C ILE A 38 9.27 -6.85 14.10
N ILE A 39 8.31 -6.31 14.86
CA ILE A 39 6.90 -6.30 14.47
C ILE A 39 6.64 -5.36 13.29
N ASP A 40 7.23 -4.16 13.26
CA ASP A 40 7.14 -3.23 12.12
C ASP A 40 7.66 -3.89 10.83
N GLU A 41 8.83 -4.53 10.88
CA GLU A 41 9.37 -5.23 9.72
C GLU A 41 8.54 -6.45 9.28
N ALA A 42 8.02 -7.24 10.23
CA ALA A 42 7.14 -8.36 9.91
C ALA A 42 5.84 -7.87 9.28
N PHE A 43 5.26 -6.78 9.80
CA PHE A 43 4.05 -6.18 9.27
C PHE A 43 4.28 -5.59 7.88
N LEU A 44 5.42 -4.93 7.65
CA LEU A 44 5.81 -4.44 6.34
C LEU A 44 5.88 -5.57 5.31
N ARG A 45 6.50 -6.71 5.65
CA ARG A 45 6.54 -7.89 4.76
C ARG A 45 5.15 -8.47 4.48
N ALA A 46 4.27 -8.48 5.48
CA ALA A 46 2.90 -8.93 5.27
C ALA A 46 2.15 -8.01 4.28
N CYS A 47 2.32 -6.69 4.43
CA CYS A 47 1.73 -5.69 3.55
C CYS A 47 2.27 -5.78 2.11
N THR A 48 3.58 -5.96 1.92
CA THR A 48 4.18 -6.06 0.57
C THR A 48 3.79 -7.34 -0.15
N ARG A 49 3.48 -8.41 0.57
CA ARG A 49 3.20 -9.75 0.01
C ARG A 49 1.73 -10.13 0.00
N ASN A 50 0.84 -9.17 0.26
CA ASN A 50 -0.60 -9.43 0.30
C ASN A 50 -0.99 -10.53 1.33
N SER A 51 -0.30 -10.59 2.47
CA SER A 51 -0.62 -11.53 3.55
C SER A 51 -1.77 -10.99 4.41
N ILE A 52 -2.96 -10.87 3.81
CA ILE A 52 -4.14 -10.19 4.38
C ILE A 52 -4.48 -10.73 5.77
N ARG A 53 -4.43 -12.05 5.98
CA ARG A 53 -4.83 -12.66 7.25
C ARG A 53 -3.86 -12.30 8.37
N VAL A 54 -2.57 -12.20 8.05
CA VAL A 54 -1.55 -11.72 8.99
C VAL A 54 -1.69 -10.23 9.26
N VAL A 55 -1.93 -9.41 8.23
CA VAL A 55 -2.14 -7.97 8.37
C VAL A 55 -3.32 -7.69 9.29
N GLU A 56 -4.47 -8.32 9.03
CA GLU A 56 -5.68 -8.21 9.86
C GLU A 56 -5.40 -8.65 11.31
N TYR A 57 -4.67 -9.75 11.49
CA TYR A 57 -4.28 -10.20 12.82
C TYR A 57 -3.42 -9.18 13.56
N PHE A 58 -2.37 -8.62 12.94
CA PHE A 58 -1.51 -7.62 13.58
C PHE A 58 -2.28 -6.37 13.97
N ILE A 59 -3.17 -5.84 13.11
CA ILE A 59 -4.03 -4.71 13.45
C ILE A 59 -4.92 -5.04 14.66
N ASN A 60 -5.50 -6.25 14.69
CA ASN A 60 -6.31 -6.71 15.82
C ASN A 60 -5.51 -6.93 17.11
N GLN A 61 -4.19 -7.10 17.03
CA GLN A 61 -3.29 -7.10 18.19
C GLN A 61 -2.83 -5.69 18.60
N GLY A 62 -3.33 -4.64 17.95
CA GLY A 62 -2.99 -3.25 18.26
C GLY A 62 -1.75 -2.72 17.53
N VAL A 63 -1.23 -3.43 16.53
CA VAL A 63 -0.17 -2.90 15.67
C VAL A 63 -0.76 -1.79 14.81
N ILE A 64 -0.22 -0.57 14.96
CA ILE A 64 -0.69 0.61 14.25
C ILE A 64 -0.01 0.66 12.87
N PRO A 65 -0.74 0.58 11.74
CA PRO A 65 -0.14 0.75 10.43
C PRO A 65 0.38 2.17 10.24
N SER A 66 1.53 2.27 9.60
CA SER A 66 2.16 3.53 9.22
C SER A 66 1.92 3.84 7.74
N GLN A 67 2.18 5.09 7.33
CA GLN A 67 2.07 5.49 5.92
C GLN A 67 2.96 4.63 5.02
N ARG A 68 4.14 4.22 5.50
CA ARG A 68 5.04 3.32 4.78
C ARG A 68 4.40 1.95 4.50
N HIS A 69 3.72 1.35 5.49
CA HIS A 69 3.03 0.07 5.30
C HIS A 69 1.96 0.18 4.20
N PHE A 70 1.21 1.28 4.21
CA PHE A 70 0.18 1.56 3.23
C PHE A 70 0.74 1.84 1.83
N GLU A 71 1.79 2.66 1.74
CA GLU A 71 2.53 2.95 0.51
C GLU A 71 3.06 1.66 -0.15
N ASP A 72 3.69 0.78 0.63
CA ASP A 72 4.25 -0.48 0.15
C ASP A 72 3.14 -1.47 -0.27
N ALA A 73 2.03 -1.53 0.47
CA ALA A 73 0.87 -2.31 0.05
C ALA A 73 0.30 -1.81 -1.29
N CYS A 74 0.21 -0.49 -1.47
CA CYS A 74 -0.25 0.11 -2.72
C CYS A 74 0.70 -0.20 -3.90
N CYS A 75 2.00 -0.33 -3.65
CA CYS A 75 3.00 -0.61 -4.69
C CYS A 75 3.08 -2.10 -5.06
N TYR A 76 3.11 -2.99 -4.06
CA TYR A 76 3.57 -4.37 -4.27
C TYR A 76 2.50 -5.44 -4.07
N SER A 77 1.38 -5.14 -3.41
CA SER A 77 0.40 -6.19 -3.05
C SER A 77 -0.41 -6.69 -4.25
N HIS A 78 -0.60 -5.85 -5.27
CA HIS A 78 -1.49 -6.09 -6.41
C HIS A 78 -2.92 -6.50 -5.98
N ASN A 79 -3.35 -6.15 -4.77
CA ASN A 79 -4.63 -6.57 -4.21
C ASN A 79 -5.34 -5.41 -3.50
N ILE A 80 -6.46 -5.00 -4.07
CA ILE A 80 -7.27 -3.89 -3.55
C ILE A 80 -7.86 -4.17 -2.15
N GLU A 81 -8.16 -5.42 -1.80
CA GLU A 81 -8.76 -5.74 -0.49
C GLU A 81 -7.81 -5.45 0.67
N LEU A 82 -6.51 -5.66 0.47
CA LEU A 82 -5.51 -5.24 1.46
C LEU A 82 -5.46 -3.71 1.60
N VAL A 83 -5.53 -2.98 0.48
CA VAL A 83 -5.53 -1.51 0.49
C VAL A 83 -6.78 -0.99 1.19
N LYS A 84 -7.96 -1.54 0.90
CA LYS A 84 -9.23 -1.21 1.58
C LYS A 84 -9.15 -1.47 3.09
N LEU A 85 -8.52 -2.57 3.50
CA LEU A 85 -8.32 -2.88 4.91
C LEU A 85 -7.44 -1.82 5.60
N LEU A 86 -6.32 -1.42 4.99
CA LEU A 86 -5.40 -0.44 5.57
C LEU A 86 -5.94 1.00 5.54
N ILE A 87 -6.55 1.44 4.43
CA ILE A 87 -6.99 2.83 4.24
C ILE A 87 -8.13 3.26 5.18
N ASN A 88 -8.87 2.28 5.71
CA ASN A 88 -9.92 2.46 6.69
C ASN A 88 -9.38 2.62 8.12
N HIS A 89 -8.10 2.33 8.35
CA HIS A 89 -7.48 2.54 9.65
C HIS A 89 -7.26 4.05 9.89
N PRO A 90 -7.65 4.63 11.05
CA PRO A 90 -7.56 6.08 11.31
C PRO A 90 -6.15 6.69 11.22
N ALA A 91 -5.11 5.86 11.35
CA ALA A 91 -3.71 6.29 11.24
C ALA A 91 -3.24 6.51 9.80
N ILE A 92 -4.01 6.07 8.79
CA ILE A 92 -3.64 6.16 7.38
C ILE A 92 -4.25 7.42 6.75
N ASP A 93 -3.39 8.17 6.05
CA ASP A 93 -3.75 9.37 5.31
C ASP A 93 -3.32 9.18 3.85
N PRO A 94 -4.24 8.91 2.92
CA PRO A 94 -3.89 8.67 1.52
C PRO A 94 -3.31 9.93 0.84
N SER A 95 -3.43 11.11 1.45
CA SER A 95 -2.82 12.36 0.98
C SER A 95 -1.44 12.64 1.57
N TYR A 96 -0.89 11.71 2.36
CA TYR A 96 0.34 11.89 3.11
C TYR A 96 1.47 12.48 2.26
N THR A 97 2.12 13.49 2.84
CA THR A 97 3.21 14.23 2.20
C THR A 97 4.54 13.82 2.81
N ARG A 98 5.43 13.30 1.96
CA ARG A 98 6.81 13.02 2.34
C ARG A 98 7.66 14.26 2.13
N ILE A 99 8.40 14.64 3.16
CA ILE A 99 9.31 15.79 3.16
C ILE A 99 10.73 15.28 2.94
N PHE A 100 11.39 15.80 1.91
CA PHE A 100 12.81 15.65 1.65
C PHE A 100 13.52 16.98 1.91
N VAL A 101 14.85 16.96 2.01
CA VAL A 101 15.66 18.15 2.38
C VAL A 101 15.34 19.39 1.52
N GLN A 102 14.96 19.21 0.26
CA GLN A 102 14.67 20.32 -0.68
C GLN A 102 13.37 20.14 -1.47
N SER A 103 12.55 19.14 -1.15
CA SER A 103 11.31 18.89 -1.89
C SER A 103 10.26 18.26 -0.98
N LYS A 104 9.00 18.38 -1.38
CA LYS A 104 7.89 17.65 -0.75
C LYS A 104 7.10 16.95 -1.84
N ILE A 105 6.68 15.72 -1.55
CA ILE A 105 5.93 14.89 -2.47
C ILE A 105 4.65 14.50 -1.77
N ARG A 106 3.50 14.94 -2.27
CA ARG A 106 2.17 14.61 -1.71
C ARG A 106 1.66 13.27 -2.23
N ASN A 107 0.53 12.79 -1.71
CA ASN A 107 -0.20 11.63 -2.24
C ASN A 107 0.73 10.44 -2.53
N TYR A 108 1.62 10.12 -1.58
CA TYR A 108 2.69 9.14 -1.84
C TYR A 108 2.11 7.75 -2.13
N ALA A 109 0.98 7.40 -1.54
CA ALA A 109 0.25 6.17 -1.85
C ALA A 109 -0.22 6.09 -3.32
N VAL A 110 -0.72 7.20 -3.88
CA VAL A 110 -1.11 7.30 -5.30
C VAL A 110 0.11 7.07 -6.20
N ARG A 111 1.25 7.70 -5.87
CA ARG A 111 2.50 7.52 -6.59
C ARG A 111 3.02 6.09 -6.49
N SER A 112 2.93 5.46 -5.33
CA SER A 112 3.28 4.05 -5.12
C SER A 112 2.41 3.11 -5.96
N ALA A 113 1.09 3.30 -5.98
CA ALA A 113 0.18 2.50 -6.80
C ALA A 113 0.51 2.62 -8.29
N TYR A 114 0.83 3.83 -8.73
CA TYR A 114 1.27 4.09 -10.09
C TYR A 114 2.60 3.41 -10.44
N LEU A 115 3.63 3.55 -9.60
CA LEU A 115 4.96 2.93 -9.81
C LEU A 115 4.87 1.39 -9.80
N GLY A 116 3.97 0.83 -8.99
CA GLY A 116 3.69 -0.61 -8.97
C GLY A 116 2.86 -1.11 -10.15
N GLY A 117 2.36 -0.23 -11.02
CA GLY A 117 1.46 -0.58 -12.12
C GLY A 117 0.07 -1.05 -11.66
N ASN A 118 -0.33 -0.73 -10.43
CA ASN A 118 -1.57 -1.19 -9.81
C ASN A 118 -2.75 -0.31 -10.20
N ILE A 119 -3.28 -0.50 -11.41
CA ILE A 119 -4.31 0.36 -11.98
C ILE A 119 -5.58 0.38 -11.12
N GLU A 120 -6.03 -0.78 -10.64
CA GLU A 120 -7.21 -0.88 -9.77
C GLU A 120 -7.04 -0.09 -8.47
N ILE A 121 -5.89 -0.25 -7.81
CA ILE A 121 -5.56 0.49 -6.58
C ILE A 121 -5.43 1.99 -6.88
N LEU A 122 -4.80 2.35 -7.99
CA LEU A 122 -4.65 3.75 -8.36
C LEU A 122 -6.01 4.44 -8.53
N VAL A 123 -6.92 3.84 -9.32
CA VAL A 123 -8.26 4.37 -9.55
C VAL A 123 -9.03 4.46 -8.23
N PHE A 124 -8.95 3.42 -7.39
CA PHE A 124 -9.54 3.42 -6.06
C PHE A 124 -9.04 4.59 -5.19
N LEU A 125 -7.73 4.83 -5.15
CA LEU A 125 -7.14 5.93 -4.38
C LEU A 125 -7.56 7.30 -4.92
N LEU A 126 -7.64 7.47 -6.25
CA LEU A 126 -8.04 8.75 -6.87
C LEU A 126 -9.52 9.09 -6.61
N ALA A 127 -10.35 8.08 -6.38
CA ALA A 127 -11.73 8.25 -5.96
C ALA A 127 -11.85 8.65 -4.47
N ASP A 128 -10.84 8.38 -3.63
CA ASP A 128 -10.88 8.77 -2.22
C ASP A 128 -10.88 10.31 -2.09
N PRO A 129 -11.89 10.91 -1.43
CA PRO A 129 -12.03 12.35 -1.34
C PRO A 129 -10.93 13.03 -0.51
N ARG A 130 -10.17 12.27 0.29
CA ARG A 130 -9.05 12.80 1.07
C ARG A 130 -7.83 13.09 0.20
N VAL A 131 -7.70 12.45 -0.97
CA VAL A 131 -6.58 12.67 -1.89
C VAL A 131 -6.62 14.08 -2.46
N GLN A 132 -5.49 14.79 -2.38
CA GLN A 132 -5.36 16.18 -2.82
C GLN A 132 -5.01 16.25 -4.30
N LYS A 133 -6.03 16.29 -5.16
CA LYS A 133 -5.93 16.12 -6.62
C LYS A 133 -5.11 17.22 -7.31
N GLU A 134 -5.07 18.42 -6.73
CA GLU A 134 -4.31 19.57 -7.25
C GLU A 134 -2.79 19.34 -7.22
N SER A 135 -2.33 18.37 -6.42
CA SER A 135 -0.92 17.99 -6.28
C SER A 135 -0.55 16.71 -7.07
N LEU A 136 -1.34 16.38 -8.09
CA LEU A 136 -1.08 15.24 -8.98
C LEU A 136 -0.40 15.64 -10.30
N GLN A 137 -0.41 16.93 -10.67
CA GLN A 137 0.20 17.43 -11.92
C GLN A 137 1.71 17.14 -12.01
N ASP A 138 2.42 17.14 -10.87
CA ASP A 138 3.85 16.85 -10.81
C ASP A 138 4.18 15.36 -10.84
N ILE A 139 3.19 14.45 -10.73
CA ILE A 139 3.39 13.01 -10.92
C ILE A 139 3.92 12.74 -12.34
N GLU A 140 3.49 13.51 -13.33
CA GLU A 140 3.96 13.42 -14.70
C GLU A 140 5.38 14.01 -14.87
N LEU A 141 5.67 15.09 -14.13
CA LEU A 141 6.88 15.91 -14.28
C LEU A 141 8.11 15.35 -13.54
N GLN A 142 7.92 14.56 -12.48
CA GLN A 142 9.05 13.95 -11.74
C GLN A 142 9.70 12.75 -12.44
N GLY A 143 9.25 12.43 -13.65
CA GLY A 143 9.98 11.61 -14.60
C GLY A 143 9.85 10.12 -14.35
N HIS A 144 9.09 9.46 -15.22
CA HIS A 144 9.60 8.34 -16.00
C HIS A 144 8.83 8.31 -17.32
N GLN A 145 9.51 7.95 -18.41
CA GLN A 145 8.89 7.51 -19.67
C GLN A 145 7.79 6.45 -19.44
N GLN A 146 7.72 5.84 -18.26
CA GLN A 146 6.68 4.91 -17.82
C GLN A 146 5.26 5.49 -17.80
N TRP A 147 4.97 6.78 -17.55
CA TRP A 147 3.55 7.24 -17.49
C TRP A 147 2.94 7.23 -18.87
N ALA A 148 3.72 7.66 -19.87
CA ALA A 148 3.37 7.56 -21.28
C ALA A 148 3.19 6.11 -21.75
N HIS A 149 3.92 5.14 -21.16
CA HIS A 149 3.76 3.71 -21.47
C HIS A 149 2.61 3.03 -20.70
N ILE A 150 2.33 3.48 -19.47
CA ILE A 150 1.30 2.96 -18.60
C ILE A 150 -0.08 3.54 -18.96
N THR A 151 -0.16 4.77 -19.48
CA THR A 151 -1.42 5.41 -19.87
C THR A 151 -2.22 4.60 -20.91
N PRO A 152 -1.62 4.07 -22.00
CA PRO A 152 -2.33 3.18 -22.92
C PRO A 152 -2.79 1.87 -22.27
N ILE A 153 -1.96 1.28 -21.39
CA ILE A 153 -2.27 0.04 -20.67
C ILE A 153 -3.41 0.25 -19.68
N MET A 154 -3.40 1.40 -18.98
CA MET A 154 -4.50 1.86 -18.15
C MET A 154 -5.75 1.94 -19.01
N LYS A 155 -5.72 2.73 -20.10
CA LYS A 155 -6.88 2.93 -20.98
C LYS A 155 -7.44 1.61 -21.53
N GLU A 156 -6.57 0.69 -21.96
CA GLU A 156 -6.99 -0.63 -22.43
C GLU A 156 -7.59 -1.48 -21.30
N ALA A 157 -6.98 -1.51 -20.12
CA ALA A 157 -7.53 -2.23 -18.98
C ALA A 157 -8.87 -1.63 -18.53
N ILE A 158 -9.04 -0.32 -18.73
CA ILE A 158 -10.25 0.47 -18.47
C ILE A 158 -11.38 0.15 -19.43
N ASP A 159 -11.11 0.22 -20.73
CA ASP A 159 -12.10 -0.08 -21.78
C ASP A 159 -12.64 -1.52 -21.65
N ASN A 160 -11.86 -2.42 -21.05
CA ASN A 160 -12.23 -3.81 -20.86
C ASN A 160 -12.94 -4.12 -19.51
N GLN A 161 -13.21 -3.13 -18.66
CA GLN A 161 -13.87 -3.29 -17.34
C GLN A 161 -13.31 -4.45 -16.50
N LYS A 162 -11.99 -4.68 -16.54
CA LYS A 162 -11.37 -5.88 -15.95
C LYS A 162 -11.14 -5.84 -14.43
N PHE A 163 -11.78 -4.93 -13.72
CA PHE A 163 -11.49 -4.67 -12.31
C PHE A 163 -12.72 -4.90 -11.42
N GLY A 164 -12.51 -5.43 -10.21
CA GLY A 164 -13.56 -5.77 -9.25
C GLY A 164 -14.07 -4.57 -8.44
N LEU A 165 -13.90 -3.35 -8.98
CA LEU A 165 -14.36 -2.11 -8.38
C LEU A 165 -15.85 -1.86 -8.66
N ASP A 166 -16.50 -1.14 -7.76
CA ASP A 166 -17.82 -0.57 -8.03
C ASP A 166 -17.73 0.47 -9.17
N GLY A 167 -18.71 0.47 -10.06
CA GLY A 167 -18.70 1.32 -11.27
C GLY A 167 -18.57 2.80 -10.96
N ASP A 168 -19.20 3.30 -9.88
CA ASP A 168 -19.16 4.72 -9.55
C ASP A 168 -17.77 5.15 -9.04
N VAL A 169 -17.17 4.34 -8.17
CA VAL A 169 -15.79 4.56 -7.67
C VAL A 169 -14.81 4.53 -8.84
N TYR A 170 -15.05 3.62 -9.77
CA TYR A 170 -14.25 3.48 -10.96
C TYR A 170 -14.29 4.76 -11.83
N HIS A 171 -15.48 5.24 -12.18
CA HIS A 171 -15.65 6.45 -12.99
C HIS A 171 -15.07 7.69 -12.32
N GLN A 172 -15.25 7.86 -11.00
CA GLN A 172 -14.69 9.00 -10.27
C GLN A 172 -13.16 9.05 -10.32
N GLY A 173 -12.49 7.90 -10.16
CA GLY A 173 -11.04 7.84 -10.25
C GLY A 173 -10.55 8.12 -11.68
N LEU A 174 -11.31 7.70 -12.70
CA LEU A 174 -11.00 7.94 -14.11
C LEU A 174 -11.11 9.40 -14.52
N ASP A 175 -12.18 10.08 -14.12
CA ASP A 175 -12.38 11.49 -14.41
C ASP A 175 -11.17 12.32 -13.95
N VAL A 176 -10.56 11.93 -12.82
CA VAL A 176 -9.34 12.59 -12.32
C VAL A 176 -8.16 12.38 -13.26
N ILE A 177 -7.96 11.16 -13.77
CA ILE A 177 -6.86 10.85 -14.70
C ILE A 177 -7.01 11.65 -16.01
N GLU A 178 -8.20 11.68 -16.59
CA GLU A 178 -8.46 12.40 -17.85
C GLU A 178 -8.28 13.92 -17.70
N ASN A 179 -8.65 14.48 -16.54
CA ASN A 179 -8.50 15.91 -16.27
C ASN A 179 -7.05 16.32 -15.95
N ILE A 180 -6.19 15.42 -15.50
CA ILE A 180 -4.76 15.71 -15.29
C ILE A 180 -4.01 15.85 -16.63
N GLN A 181 -4.51 15.20 -17.69
CA GLN A 181 -3.86 15.17 -19.01
C GLN A 181 -4.19 16.37 -19.92
N ASN A 182 -5.18 17.20 -19.58
CA ASN A 182 -5.65 18.36 -20.38
C ASN A 182 -5.15 19.70 -19.80
#